data_AF-A0A6A6YBY5-F1
#
_entry.id   AF-A0A6A6YBY5-F1
#
_cell.length_a   1.000
_cell.length_b   1.000
_cell.length_c   1.000
_cell.angle_alpha   90.00
_cell.angle_beta   90.00
_cell.angle_gamma   90.00
#
_symmetry.space_group_name_H-M   'P 1'
#
loop_
_entity.id
_entity.type
_entity.pdbx_description
1 polymer ?
#
loop_
_entity_poly.entity_id
_entity_poly.type
_entity_poly.pdbx_seq_one_letter_code
_entity_poly.pdbx_strand_id
1 'polypeptide(L)'
;MATWSLSCFRGQPRALAAKDVLPPGSRRWTVDLYLSDKAAFLDLHCDDLKTTLIEEHSCEKKPDDGEIYRKIREYQGYGGARNPYFEKRWWALLYGISDHKFDNMKQIIRYHDFRAARYPARCSWACRRDALGLNAQMFGMRCHEEILHYLDNIRESWTKIFRKYRQAMLKMRSDKIFSAFTDQEREVIWTDILSASVDRLISSLSSFFTDVNYLEDPADRVKTLMELWPGETVSSALERIFRDVNQETD
;
A
#
# COMPACT_ATOMS: atom_id res chain seq x y z
N MET A 1 40.79 -22.79 2.58
CA MET A 1 39.65 -23.25 1.74
C MET A 1 38.74 -22.05 1.52
N ALA A 2 38.44 -21.68 0.28
CA ALA A 2 37.54 -20.57 -0.01
C ALA A 2 36.09 -21.03 0.19
N THR A 3 35.37 -20.36 1.09
CA THR A 3 33.95 -20.59 1.38
C THR A 3 33.12 -19.80 0.36
N TRP A 4 32.46 -20.52 -0.56
CA TRP A 4 31.56 -19.91 -1.53
C TRP A 4 30.14 -19.84 -0.94
N SER A 5 29.48 -18.68 -1.04
CA SER A 5 28.08 -18.50 -0.64
C SER A 5 27.20 -18.28 -1.86
N LEU A 6 26.22 -19.15 -2.09
CA LEU A 6 25.23 -19.02 -3.18
C LEU A 6 24.00 -18.25 -2.68
N SER A 7 23.64 -17.17 -3.36
CA SER A 7 22.43 -16.39 -3.08
C SER A 7 21.43 -16.57 -4.24
N CYS A 8 20.23 -17.08 -3.97
CA CYS A 8 19.20 -17.24 -5.00
C CYS A 8 18.29 -16.00 -5.02
N PHE A 9 18.36 -15.22 -6.09
CA PHE A 9 17.57 -13.98 -6.23
C PHE A 9 16.27 -14.17 -7.02
N ARG A 10 16.15 -15.25 -7.80
CA ARG A 10 14.99 -15.50 -8.67
C ARG A 10 14.67 -16.99 -8.77
N GLY A 11 13.38 -17.33 -8.87
CA GLY A 11 12.93 -18.69 -9.20
C GLY A 11 12.90 -19.69 -8.06
N GLN A 12 13.29 -19.31 -6.84
CA GLN A 12 13.14 -20.15 -5.64
C GLN A 12 11.69 -20.63 -5.41
N PRO A 13 10.64 -19.79 -5.57
CA PRO A 13 9.26 -20.26 -5.44
C PRO A 13 8.90 -21.33 -6.48
N ARG A 14 9.41 -21.22 -7.71
CA ARG A 14 9.20 -22.22 -8.77
C ARG A 14 9.89 -23.54 -8.42
N ALA A 15 11.11 -23.47 -7.90
CA ALA A 15 11.85 -24.64 -7.44
C ALA A 15 11.16 -25.38 -6.29
N LEU A 16 10.60 -24.63 -5.32
CA LEU A 16 9.83 -25.18 -4.22
C LEU A 16 8.51 -25.78 -4.70
N ALA A 17 7.73 -25.06 -5.51
CA ALA A 17 6.46 -25.57 -6.04
C ALA A 17 6.64 -26.85 -6.88
N ALA A 18 7.68 -26.91 -7.70
CA ALA A 18 7.98 -28.12 -8.47
C ALA A 18 8.57 -29.25 -7.63
N LYS A 19 9.14 -28.99 -6.45
CA LYS A 19 9.49 -30.05 -5.51
C LYS A 19 8.24 -30.79 -5.03
N ASP A 20 7.14 -30.05 -4.85
CA ASP A 20 5.86 -30.59 -4.40
C ASP A 20 5.10 -31.31 -5.53
N VAL A 21 5.29 -30.88 -6.79
CA VAL A 21 4.55 -31.41 -7.96
C VAL A 21 5.33 -32.44 -8.79
N LEU A 22 6.64 -32.26 -8.99
CA LEU A 22 7.44 -33.07 -9.92
C LEU A 22 8.20 -34.21 -9.21
N PRO A 23 8.31 -35.39 -9.86
CA PRO A 23 9.12 -36.50 -9.36
C PRO A 23 10.62 -36.15 -9.38
N PRO A 24 11.46 -36.78 -8.52
CA PRO A 24 12.86 -36.40 -8.36
C PRO A 24 13.69 -36.34 -9.65
N GLY A 25 13.45 -37.25 -10.60
CA GLY A 25 14.19 -37.32 -11.88
C GLY A 25 13.94 -36.15 -12.84
N SER A 26 12.83 -35.42 -12.65
CA SER A 26 12.40 -34.32 -13.52
C SER A 26 12.70 -32.93 -12.95
N ARG A 27 13.34 -32.84 -11.77
CA ARG A 27 13.66 -31.58 -11.08
C ARG A 27 14.95 -30.97 -11.61
N ARG A 28 14.93 -30.52 -12.87
CA ARG A 28 16.07 -29.87 -13.54
C ARG A 28 15.79 -28.38 -13.72
N TRP A 29 16.80 -27.56 -13.45
CA TRP A 29 16.70 -26.10 -13.47
C TRP A 29 17.88 -25.52 -14.22
N THR A 30 17.60 -24.58 -15.11
CA THR A 30 18.63 -23.68 -15.65
C THR A 30 18.83 -22.56 -14.66
N VAL A 31 20.08 -22.29 -14.31
CA VAL A 31 20.46 -21.19 -13.41
C VAL A 31 21.42 -20.26 -14.12
N ASP A 32 21.15 -18.95 -14.01
CA ASP A 32 22.06 -17.92 -14.46
C ASP A 32 22.98 -17.55 -13.30
N LEU A 33 24.30 -17.62 -13.52
CA LEU A 33 25.31 -17.30 -12.52
C LEU A 33 25.92 -15.93 -12.83
N TYR A 34 25.86 -15.04 -11.85
CA TYR A 34 26.40 -13.69 -11.92
C TYR A 34 27.60 -13.57 -10.97
N LEU A 35 28.67 -12.91 -11.44
CA LEU A 35 29.85 -12.65 -10.63
C LEU A 35 29.54 -11.58 -9.57
N SER A 36 29.88 -11.87 -8.31
CA SER A 36 29.69 -10.96 -7.16
C SER A 36 30.98 -10.17 -6.85
N ASP A 37 31.76 -9.82 -7.86
CA ASP A 37 33.09 -9.26 -7.62
C ASP A 37 33.01 -7.87 -6.98
N LYS A 38 33.45 -7.79 -5.73
CA LYS A 38 33.49 -6.55 -4.93
C LYS A 38 34.64 -5.62 -5.36
N ALA A 39 35.57 -6.11 -6.19
CA ALA A 39 36.75 -5.37 -6.65
C ALA A 39 36.50 -4.46 -7.85
N ALA A 40 35.34 -4.54 -8.51
CA ALA A 40 34.86 -3.51 -9.43
C ALA A 40 34.32 -2.30 -8.62
N PHE A 41 35.21 -1.69 -7.84
CA PHE A 41 35.00 -0.66 -6.80
C PHE A 41 34.58 0.71 -7.36
N LEU A 42 33.97 0.74 -8.55
CA LEU A 42 33.51 1.97 -9.19
C LEU A 42 32.12 1.89 -9.79
N ASP A 43 31.38 0.77 -9.66
CA ASP A 43 30.08 0.69 -10.31
C ASP A 43 28.92 0.28 -9.40
N LEU A 44 27.97 1.22 -9.34
CA LEU A 44 26.63 1.21 -8.79
C LEU A 44 25.74 0.02 -9.27
N HIS A 45 26.27 -0.82 -10.15
CA HIS A 45 25.54 -1.80 -10.96
C HIS A 45 25.24 -3.14 -10.26
N CYS A 46 25.94 -3.51 -9.19
CA CYS A 46 25.72 -4.82 -8.54
C CYS A 46 24.41 -4.88 -7.73
N ASP A 47 24.03 -3.79 -7.07
CA ASP A 47 22.80 -3.73 -6.28
C ASP A 47 21.57 -3.49 -7.17
N ASP A 48 21.73 -2.68 -8.22
CA ASP A 48 20.71 -2.45 -9.25
C ASP A 48 20.42 -3.74 -10.05
N LEU A 49 21.43 -4.56 -10.34
CA LEU A 49 21.24 -5.87 -10.99
C LEU A 49 20.45 -6.82 -10.07
N LYS A 50 20.79 -6.89 -8.78
CA LYS A 50 20.03 -7.71 -7.81
C LYS A 50 18.58 -7.26 -7.73
N THR A 51 18.35 -5.97 -7.60
CA THR A 51 17.01 -5.37 -7.53
C THR A 51 16.22 -5.65 -8.80
N THR A 52 16.87 -5.52 -9.97
CA THR A 52 16.27 -5.86 -11.26
C THR A 52 15.83 -7.32 -11.31
N LEU A 53 16.68 -8.26 -10.87
CA LEU A 53 16.38 -9.69 -10.89
C LEU A 53 15.26 -10.08 -9.91
N ILE A 54 15.22 -9.45 -8.73
CA ILE A 54 14.18 -9.67 -7.71
C ILE A 54 12.83 -9.14 -8.18
N GLU A 55 12.80 -7.97 -8.83
CA GLU A 55 11.58 -7.30 -9.30
C GLU A 55 11.17 -7.73 -10.72
N GLU A 56 11.87 -8.70 -11.32
CA GLU A 56 11.54 -9.20 -12.66
C GLU A 56 10.40 -10.23 -12.62
N HIS A 57 9.17 -9.73 -12.64
CA HIS A 57 7.93 -10.50 -12.52
C HIS A 57 7.52 -11.31 -13.77
N SER A 58 8.43 -11.63 -14.70
CA SER A 58 8.11 -12.20 -16.02
C SER A 58 7.27 -13.49 -16.03
N CYS A 59 7.05 -14.15 -14.87
CA CYS A 59 6.14 -15.29 -14.73
C CYS A 59 5.44 -15.37 -13.35
N GLU A 60 5.34 -14.27 -12.61
CA GLU A 60 4.84 -14.27 -11.22
C GLU A 60 3.41 -13.72 -11.09
N LYS A 61 2.80 -13.95 -9.93
CA LYS A 61 1.48 -13.40 -9.59
C LYS A 61 1.50 -11.88 -9.85
N LYS A 62 0.51 -11.38 -10.58
CA LYS A 62 0.33 -9.94 -10.83
C LYS A 62 0.42 -9.19 -9.48
N PRO A 63 1.34 -8.21 -9.34
CA PRO A 63 1.47 -7.46 -8.11
C PRO A 63 0.16 -6.75 -7.81
N ASP A 64 -0.19 -6.65 -6.53
CA ASP A 64 -1.38 -5.92 -6.14
C ASP A 64 -1.16 -4.39 -6.23
N ASP A 65 -2.26 -3.66 -6.29
CA ASP A 65 -2.28 -2.20 -6.42
C ASP A 65 -1.43 -1.49 -5.34
N GLY A 66 -1.30 -2.08 -4.15
CA GLY A 66 -0.58 -1.48 -3.04
C GLY A 66 0.86 -1.90 -2.95
N GLU A 67 1.23 -3.05 -3.51
CA GLU A 67 2.62 -3.38 -3.81
C GLU A 67 3.19 -2.37 -4.81
N ILE A 68 2.47 -2.13 -5.91
CA ILE A 68 2.87 -1.14 -6.93
C ILE A 68 2.99 0.27 -6.31
N TYR A 69 1.96 0.72 -5.58
CA TYR A 69 2.01 2.02 -4.89
C TYR A 69 3.24 2.15 -4.00
N ARG A 70 3.46 1.14 -3.15
CA ARG A 70 4.55 1.16 -2.16
C ARG A 70 5.91 1.23 -2.83
N LYS A 71 6.14 0.43 -3.89
CA LYS A 71 7.40 0.44 -4.64
C LYS A 71 7.68 1.79 -5.28
N ILE A 72 6.66 2.40 -5.89
CA ILE A 72 6.77 3.78 -6.42
C ILE A 72 7.16 4.75 -5.29
N ARG A 73 6.51 4.68 -4.12
CA ARG A 73 6.81 5.57 -2.99
C ARG A 73 8.20 5.31 -2.38
N GLU A 74 8.61 4.05 -2.25
CA GLU A 74 9.95 3.66 -1.77
C GLU A 74 11.03 4.30 -2.67
N TYR A 75 10.89 4.18 -4.00
CA TYR A 75 11.82 4.77 -4.97
C TYR A 75 11.74 6.30 -5.13
N GLN A 76 10.66 6.93 -4.63
CA GLN A 76 10.57 8.38 -4.46
C GLN A 76 11.31 8.88 -3.20
N GLY A 77 11.82 7.99 -2.36
CA GLY A 77 12.54 8.32 -1.11
C GLY A 77 11.70 8.19 0.16
N TYR A 78 10.47 7.67 0.08
CA TYR A 78 9.63 7.43 1.26
C TYR A 78 9.91 6.04 1.84
N GLY A 79 10.83 5.95 2.80
CA GLY A 79 11.18 4.68 3.46
C GLY A 79 12.14 3.79 2.65
N GLY A 80 12.69 4.30 1.54
CA GLY A 80 13.68 3.65 0.70
C GLY A 80 14.66 4.67 0.09
N ALA A 81 15.67 4.18 -0.62
CA ALA A 81 16.59 5.02 -1.38
C ALA A 81 15.91 5.52 -2.66
N ARG A 82 16.09 6.80 -2.97
CA ARG A 82 15.54 7.39 -4.19
C ARG A 82 16.21 6.75 -5.41
N ASN A 83 15.43 6.13 -6.29
CA ASN A 83 15.93 5.56 -7.55
C ASN A 83 14.95 5.85 -8.71
N PRO A 84 15.21 6.87 -9.53
CA PRO A 84 14.33 7.26 -10.63
C PRO A 84 14.13 6.18 -11.71
N TYR A 85 15.11 5.29 -11.90
CA TYR A 85 15.02 4.22 -12.89
C TYR A 85 13.96 3.19 -12.48
N PHE A 86 14.05 2.67 -11.24
CA PHE A 86 13.06 1.73 -10.74
C PHE A 86 11.69 2.38 -10.56
N GLU A 87 11.62 3.63 -10.12
CA GLU A 87 10.37 4.38 -10.09
C GLU A 87 9.66 4.34 -11.47
N LYS A 88 10.37 4.73 -12.54
CA LYS A 88 9.82 4.70 -13.92
C LYS A 88 9.41 3.31 -14.36
N ARG A 89 10.16 2.28 -13.97
CA ARG A 89 9.85 0.89 -14.30
C ARG A 89 8.55 0.43 -13.66
N TRP A 90 8.31 0.77 -12.39
CA TRP A 90 7.05 0.46 -11.70
C TRP A 90 5.87 1.26 -12.24
N TRP A 91 6.08 2.51 -12.66
CA TRP A 91 5.08 3.28 -13.41
C TRP A 91 4.73 2.65 -14.76
N ALA A 92 5.73 2.19 -15.52
CA ALA A 92 5.51 1.51 -16.79
C ALA A 92 4.79 0.17 -16.61
N LEU A 93 5.09 -0.55 -15.52
CA LEU A 93 4.37 -1.77 -15.15
C LEU A 93 2.88 -1.47 -14.86
N LEU A 94 2.60 -0.41 -14.10
CA LEU A 94 1.22 0.01 -13.81
C LEU A 94 0.47 0.41 -15.08
N TYR A 95 1.11 1.17 -15.96
CA TYR A 95 0.56 1.54 -17.26
C TYR A 95 0.22 0.31 -18.10
N GLY A 96 1.16 -0.64 -18.23
CA GLY A 96 0.92 -1.91 -18.92
C GLY A 96 -0.18 -2.78 -18.30
N ILE A 97 -0.49 -2.57 -17.02
CA ILE A 97 -1.61 -3.22 -16.34
C ILE A 97 -2.95 -2.53 -16.63
N SER A 98 -3.00 -1.21 -16.55
CA SER A 98 -4.21 -0.40 -16.77
C SER A 98 -3.90 1.10 -16.80
N ASP A 99 -4.26 1.75 -17.91
CA ASP A 99 -4.16 3.21 -18.07
C ASP A 99 -5.00 3.96 -17.03
N HIS A 100 -6.20 3.47 -16.71
CA HIS A 100 -7.06 4.07 -15.69
C HIS A 100 -6.42 4.03 -14.28
N LYS A 101 -5.80 2.90 -13.91
CA LYS A 101 -5.09 2.82 -12.62
C LYS A 101 -3.86 3.73 -12.59
N PHE A 102 -3.19 3.89 -13.73
CA PHE A 102 -2.08 4.81 -13.88
C PHE A 102 -2.49 6.27 -13.65
N ASP A 103 -3.60 6.73 -14.23
CA ASP A 103 -4.11 8.08 -14.01
C ASP A 103 -4.60 8.31 -12.59
N ASN A 104 -5.32 7.35 -12.01
CA ASN A 104 -5.75 7.42 -10.61
C ASN A 104 -4.56 7.51 -9.65
N MET A 105 -3.46 6.81 -9.96
CA MET A 105 -2.23 6.88 -9.17
C MET A 105 -1.60 8.27 -9.25
N LYS A 106 -1.55 8.89 -10.43
CA LYS A 106 -1.08 10.29 -10.56
C LYS A 106 -1.95 11.24 -9.76
N GLN A 107 -3.27 11.03 -9.77
CA GLN A 107 -4.21 11.85 -9.02
C GLN A 107 -3.89 11.78 -7.52
N ILE A 108 -3.79 10.59 -6.94
CA ILE A 108 -3.41 10.40 -5.52
C ILE A 108 -2.11 11.15 -5.18
N ILE A 109 -1.09 11.01 -6.02
CA ILE A 109 0.23 11.60 -5.77
C ILE A 109 0.18 13.13 -5.92
N ARG A 110 -0.68 13.65 -6.78
CA ARG A 110 -0.86 15.10 -6.98
C ARG A 110 -1.54 15.76 -5.79
N TYR A 111 -2.57 15.13 -5.21
CA TYR A 111 -3.27 15.70 -4.06
C TYR A 111 -2.41 15.61 -2.80
N HIS A 112 -2.00 16.78 -2.29
CA HIS A 112 -1.05 16.86 -1.20
C HIS A 112 -1.52 16.07 0.02
N ASP A 113 -2.80 16.14 0.41
CA ASP A 113 -3.26 15.50 1.64
C ASP A 113 -3.37 13.98 1.50
N PHE A 114 -3.73 13.46 0.32
CA PHE A 114 -3.64 12.02 0.04
C PHE A 114 -2.17 11.55 -0.09
N ARG A 115 -1.30 12.39 -0.63
CA ARG A 115 0.14 12.14 -0.73
C ARG A 115 0.83 12.18 0.64
N ALA A 116 0.39 13.08 1.50
CA ALA A 116 0.98 13.47 2.78
C ALA A 116 0.29 12.80 3.96
N ALA A 117 -0.87 12.17 3.78
CA ALA A 117 -1.50 11.26 4.74
C ALA A 117 -0.40 10.38 5.32
N ARG A 118 0.06 10.77 6.51
CA ARG A 118 1.45 10.62 6.94
C ARG A 118 1.63 9.23 7.47
N TYR A 119 1.74 8.30 6.55
CA TYR A 119 2.13 6.94 6.83
C TYR A 119 3.52 6.70 6.28
N PRO A 120 4.55 6.76 7.14
CA PRO A 120 5.79 6.09 6.85
C PRO A 120 5.52 4.57 6.93
N ALA A 121 5.79 3.89 5.82
CA ALA A 121 6.17 2.47 5.76
C ALA A 121 5.10 1.35 5.78
N ARG A 122 3.77 1.58 5.82
CA ARG A 122 2.85 0.42 5.80
C ARG A 122 1.40 0.57 5.38
N CYS A 123 0.92 1.76 4.99
CA CYS A 123 -0.51 1.90 4.77
C CYS A 123 -0.97 1.15 3.53
N SER A 124 -1.68 0.07 3.84
CA SER A 124 -2.16 -1.00 2.99
C SER A 124 -3.44 -0.62 2.26
N TRP A 125 -3.87 0.66 2.24
CA TRP A 125 -5.16 1.02 1.65
C TRP A 125 -5.15 0.78 0.14
N ALA A 126 -4.03 1.09 -0.52
CA ALA A 126 -3.76 0.66 -1.87
C ALA A 126 -3.61 -0.87 -2.03
N CYS A 127 -3.31 -1.63 -0.95
CA CYS A 127 -3.07 -3.08 -1.02
C CYS A 127 -4.34 -3.93 -1.09
N ARG A 128 -5.54 -3.33 -1.12
CA ARG A 128 -6.67 -4.04 -1.71
C ARG A 128 -6.43 -4.08 -3.21
N ARG A 129 -6.56 -5.26 -3.82
CA ARG A 129 -6.39 -5.52 -5.26
C ARG A 129 -7.08 -4.50 -6.19
N ASP A 130 -8.13 -3.82 -5.70
CA ASP A 130 -8.99 -2.91 -6.47
C ASP A 130 -9.02 -1.47 -5.93
N ALA A 131 -8.15 -1.13 -4.99
CA ALA A 131 -8.10 0.20 -4.38
C ALA A 131 -7.89 1.31 -5.41
N LEU A 132 -7.09 1.05 -6.45
CA LEU A 132 -6.89 2.04 -7.50
C LEU A 132 -8.13 2.26 -8.38
N GLY A 133 -9.07 1.31 -8.40
CA GLY A 133 -10.34 1.44 -9.10
C GLY A 133 -11.30 2.41 -8.42
N LEU A 134 -11.34 2.40 -7.08
CA LEU A 134 -12.26 3.22 -6.28
C LEU A 134 -11.78 4.66 -6.08
N ASN A 135 -10.55 5.00 -6.51
CA ASN A 135 -10.05 6.36 -6.42
C ASN A 135 -10.90 7.37 -7.19
N ALA A 136 -11.30 7.04 -8.41
CA ALA A 136 -12.11 7.95 -9.23
C ALA A 136 -13.43 8.30 -8.52
N GLN A 137 -14.05 7.31 -7.89
CA GLN A 137 -15.24 7.47 -7.05
C GLN A 137 -14.94 8.32 -5.81
N MET A 138 -13.90 8.00 -5.04
CA MET A 138 -13.49 8.76 -3.85
C MET A 138 -13.23 10.25 -4.16
N PHE A 139 -12.51 10.53 -5.25
CA PHE A 139 -12.27 11.90 -5.69
C PHE A 139 -13.54 12.57 -6.23
N GLY A 140 -14.40 11.81 -6.90
CA GLY A 140 -15.69 12.25 -7.44
C GLY A 140 -16.71 12.63 -6.36
N MET A 141 -16.68 11.98 -5.20
CA MET A 141 -17.52 12.31 -4.05
C MET A 141 -17.22 13.71 -3.49
N ARG A 142 -16.00 14.23 -3.69
CA ARG A 142 -15.54 15.54 -3.16
C ARG A 142 -15.63 15.67 -1.62
N CYS A 143 -15.70 14.55 -0.90
CA CYS A 143 -15.63 14.48 0.57
C CYS A 143 -14.22 14.08 1.02
N HIS A 144 -13.21 14.86 0.60
CA HIS A 144 -11.81 14.44 0.75
C HIS A 144 -11.40 14.42 2.23
N GLU A 145 -11.88 15.37 3.01
CA GLU A 145 -11.63 15.52 4.44
C GLU A 145 -12.19 14.35 5.23
N GLU A 146 -13.44 13.94 4.97
CA GLU A 146 -14.09 12.82 5.63
C GLU A 146 -13.44 11.49 5.27
N ILE A 147 -13.05 11.33 4.00
CA ILE A 147 -12.30 10.17 3.52
C ILE A 147 -10.96 10.06 4.26
N LEU A 148 -10.21 11.17 4.36
CA LEU A 148 -8.93 11.20 5.05
C LEU A 148 -9.10 10.95 6.55
N HIS A 149 -10.14 11.53 7.16
CA HIS A 149 -10.48 11.29 8.56
C HIS A 149 -10.81 9.81 8.82
N TYR A 150 -11.57 9.16 7.93
CA TYR A 150 -11.84 7.74 8.01
C TYR A 150 -10.51 6.94 7.99
N LEU A 151 -9.66 7.18 6.99
CA LEU A 151 -8.39 6.47 6.84
C LEU A 151 -7.47 6.68 8.06
N ASP A 152 -7.51 7.86 8.67
CA ASP A 152 -6.80 8.16 9.91
C ASP A 152 -7.42 7.47 11.13
N ASN A 153 -8.74 7.32 11.21
CA ASN A 153 -9.37 6.52 12.25
C ASN A 153 -8.99 5.02 12.13
N ILE A 154 -8.92 4.47 10.92
CA ILE A 154 -8.37 3.12 10.68
C ILE A 154 -6.93 3.05 11.21
N ARG A 155 -6.09 4.05 10.88
CA ARG A 155 -4.71 4.12 11.37
C ARG A 155 -4.63 4.01 12.87
N GLU A 156 -5.35 4.88 13.54
CA GLU A 156 -5.24 5.06 14.97
C GLU A 156 -5.75 3.83 15.69
N SER A 157 -6.84 3.25 15.21
CA SER A 157 -7.38 1.99 15.71
C SER A 157 -6.33 0.87 15.67
N TRP A 158 -5.73 0.62 14.49
CA TRP A 158 -4.74 -0.46 14.34
C TRP A 158 -3.40 -0.14 15.04
N THR A 159 -2.99 1.12 15.08
CA THR A 159 -1.79 1.55 15.79
C THR A 159 -1.95 1.40 17.31
N LYS A 160 -3.16 1.63 17.84
CA LYS A 160 -3.49 1.40 19.26
C LYS A 160 -3.42 -0.09 19.60
N ILE A 161 -4.04 -0.94 18.77
CA ILE A 161 -4.03 -2.40 18.96
C ILE A 161 -2.61 -2.97 18.93
N PHE A 162 -1.78 -2.53 17.99
CA PHE A 162 -0.42 -3.04 17.82
C PHE A 162 0.66 -2.16 18.46
N ARG A 163 0.31 -1.27 19.40
CA ARG A 163 1.22 -0.25 19.94
C ARG A 163 2.54 -0.82 20.48
N LYS A 164 2.48 -1.98 21.14
CA LYS A 164 3.63 -2.71 21.71
C LYS A 164 4.42 -3.50 20.66
N TYR A 165 3.83 -3.72 19.48
CA TYR A 165 4.34 -4.58 18.42
C TYR A 165 4.59 -3.79 17.12
N ARG A 166 5.08 -2.55 17.23
CA ARG A 166 5.39 -1.70 16.05
C ARG A 166 6.30 -2.39 15.03
N GLN A 167 7.23 -3.22 15.48
CA GLN A 167 8.11 -4.04 14.63
C GLN A 167 7.39 -5.26 14.00
N ALA A 168 6.29 -5.72 14.57
CA ALA A 168 5.46 -6.80 14.01
C ALA A 168 4.36 -6.27 13.08
N MET A 169 3.89 -5.02 13.26
CA MET A 169 3.28 -4.27 12.17
C MET A 169 4.23 -4.22 10.97
N LEU A 170 5.55 -4.16 11.23
CA LEU A 170 6.57 -4.31 10.20
C LEU A 170 6.65 -5.74 9.56
N LYS A 171 5.93 -6.72 10.07
CA LYS A 171 5.88 -8.10 9.53
C LYS A 171 4.53 -8.50 8.96
N MET A 172 3.53 -7.61 8.95
CA MET A 172 2.20 -7.78 8.30
C MET A 172 2.27 -7.84 6.75
N ARG A 173 3.34 -8.42 6.18
CA ARG A 173 3.62 -8.52 4.75
C ARG A 173 3.14 -9.83 4.12
N SER A 174 2.65 -10.78 4.89
CA SER A 174 2.19 -12.07 4.37
C SER A 174 1.02 -12.59 5.18
N ASP A 175 0.25 -13.47 4.54
CA ASP A 175 -0.99 -14.15 4.93
C ASP A 175 -0.88 -15.00 6.22
N LYS A 176 0.14 -14.71 7.04
CA LYS A 176 0.62 -15.39 8.22
C LYS A 176 0.75 -14.41 9.38
N ILE A 177 -0.31 -13.61 9.58
CA ILE A 177 -0.38 -12.51 10.56
C ILE A 177 -0.08 -13.02 11.97
N PHE A 178 -0.77 -14.08 12.39
CA PHE A 178 -0.66 -14.57 13.76
C PHE A 178 0.51 -15.53 13.98
N SER A 179 0.98 -16.23 12.94
CA SER A 179 2.09 -17.19 13.11
C SER A 179 3.44 -16.52 13.42
N ALA A 180 3.54 -15.20 13.23
CA ALA A 180 4.72 -14.42 13.60
C ALA A 180 4.81 -14.09 15.09
N PHE A 181 3.74 -14.36 15.86
CA PHE A 181 3.63 -14.08 17.29
C PHE A 181 3.59 -15.38 18.10
N THR A 182 4.20 -15.34 19.28
CA THR A 182 4.05 -16.36 20.33
C THR A 182 2.63 -16.36 20.89
N ASP A 183 2.22 -17.45 21.55
CA ASP A 183 0.87 -17.54 22.12
C ASP A 183 0.62 -16.45 23.17
N GLN A 184 1.62 -16.14 24.00
CA GLN A 184 1.52 -15.06 24.98
C GLN A 184 1.32 -13.68 24.34
N GLU A 185 1.98 -13.40 23.21
CA GLU A 185 1.78 -12.16 22.46
C GLU A 185 0.41 -12.11 21.81
N ARG A 186 -0.11 -13.24 21.32
CA ARG A 186 -1.46 -13.32 20.76
C ARG A 186 -2.53 -13.03 21.79
N GLU A 187 -2.38 -13.51 23.03
CA GLU A 187 -3.32 -13.20 24.12
C GLU A 187 -3.35 -11.71 24.47
N VAL A 188 -2.18 -11.05 24.47
CA VAL A 188 -2.10 -9.60 24.67
C VAL A 188 -2.77 -8.85 23.52
N ILE A 189 -2.46 -9.24 22.27
CA ILE A 189 -3.10 -8.64 21.08
C ILE A 189 -4.61 -8.86 21.11
N TRP A 190 -5.08 -10.04 21.52
CA TRP A 190 -6.50 -10.35 21.64
C TRP A 190 -7.20 -9.46 22.67
N THR A 191 -6.58 -9.27 23.83
CA THR A 191 -7.08 -8.36 24.86
C THR A 191 -7.16 -6.92 24.35
N ASP A 192 -6.13 -6.46 23.63
CA ASP A 192 -6.09 -5.13 23.04
C ASP A 192 -7.18 -4.96 21.95
N ILE A 193 -7.42 -5.99 21.12
CA ILE A 193 -8.52 -6.02 20.13
C ILE A 193 -9.87 -5.90 20.84
N LEU A 194 -10.13 -6.73 21.85
CA LEU A 194 -11.40 -6.70 22.60
C LEU A 194 -11.62 -5.33 23.24
N SER A 195 -10.58 -4.72 23.81
CA SER A 195 -10.65 -3.38 24.40
C SER A 195 -10.93 -2.28 23.37
N ALA A 196 -10.47 -2.46 22.13
CA ALA A 196 -10.66 -1.51 21.03
C ALA A 196 -11.99 -1.70 20.29
N SER A 197 -12.66 -2.85 20.46
CA SER A 197 -13.93 -3.19 19.83
C SER A 197 -15.14 -3.11 20.76
N VAL A 198 -15.00 -2.53 21.96
CA VAL A 198 -16.08 -2.44 22.95
C VAL A 198 -17.21 -1.51 22.48
N ASP A 199 -16.84 -0.36 21.92
CA ASP A 199 -17.74 0.74 21.55
C ASP A 199 -18.05 0.77 20.05
N ARG A 200 -17.25 0.10 19.22
CA ARG A 200 -17.34 0.19 17.76
C ARG A 200 -16.73 -1.02 17.05
N LEU A 201 -17.19 -1.26 15.83
CA LEU A 201 -16.50 -2.17 14.93
C LEU A 201 -15.13 -1.60 14.55
N ILE A 202 -14.08 -2.42 14.65
CA ILE A 202 -12.74 -2.04 14.21
C ILE A 202 -12.76 -1.90 12.69
N SER A 203 -12.66 -0.66 12.23
CA SER A 203 -12.65 -0.38 10.80
C SER A 203 -11.41 -0.97 10.14
N SER A 204 -11.62 -1.55 8.97
CA SER A 204 -10.56 -2.08 8.11
C SER A 204 -10.60 -1.38 6.77
N LEU A 205 -9.55 -1.56 5.98
CA LEU A 205 -9.56 -1.08 4.60
C LEU A 205 -10.62 -1.80 3.77
N SER A 206 -10.92 -3.06 4.10
CA SER A 206 -12.02 -3.78 3.47
C SER A 206 -13.36 -3.10 3.73
N SER A 207 -13.67 -2.81 5.00
CA SER A 207 -14.93 -2.13 5.37
C SER A 207 -14.99 -0.73 4.79
N PHE A 208 -13.90 0.04 4.86
CA PHE A 208 -13.80 1.37 4.25
C PHE A 208 -14.22 1.38 2.78
N PHE A 209 -13.69 0.46 1.96
CA PHE A 209 -14.08 0.42 0.54
C PHE A 209 -15.53 0.01 0.33
N THR A 210 -16.09 -0.83 1.22
CA THR A 210 -17.53 -1.12 1.20
C THR A 210 -18.34 0.12 1.58
N ASP A 211 -17.89 0.87 2.58
CA ASP A 211 -18.56 2.08 3.06
C ASP A 211 -18.48 3.21 2.03
N VAL A 212 -17.36 3.36 1.32
CA VAL A 212 -17.23 4.30 0.17
C VAL A 212 -18.29 4.01 -0.89
N ASN A 213 -18.53 2.73 -1.24
CA ASN A 213 -19.60 2.37 -2.17
C ASN A 213 -21.00 2.74 -1.66
N TYR A 214 -21.22 2.63 -0.35
CA TYR A 214 -22.49 3.02 0.25
C TYR A 214 -22.66 4.55 0.34
N LEU A 215 -21.57 5.28 0.53
CA LEU A 215 -21.56 6.72 0.73
C LEU A 215 -21.57 7.55 -0.56
N GLU A 216 -21.29 6.93 -1.72
CA GLU A 216 -21.29 7.61 -3.02
C GLU A 216 -22.64 8.28 -3.33
N ASP A 217 -23.74 7.53 -3.26
CA ASP A 217 -25.08 8.03 -3.54
C ASP A 217 -25.47 9.20 -2.61
N PRO A 218 -25.31 9.11 -1.26
CA PRO A 218 -25.48 10.25 -0.36
C PRO A 218 -24.60 11.44 -0.72
N ALA A 219 -23.32 11.23 -1.04
CA ALA A 219 -22.41 12.31 -1.40
C ALA A 219 -22.88 13.02 -2.68
N ASP A 220 -23.33 12.27 -3.67
CA ASP A 220 -23.92 12.81 -4.90
C ASP A 220 -25.14 13.69 -4.61
N ARG A 221 -26.02 13.28 -3.70
CA ARG A 221 -27.16 14.11 -3.28
C ARG A 221 -26.72 15.38 -2.57
N VAL A 222 -25.77 15.30 -1.64
CA VAL A 222 -25.27 16.48 -0.92
C VAL A 222 -24.63 17.47 -1.89
N LYS A 223 -23.86 17.00 -2.88
CA LYS A 223 -23.28 17.86 -3.93
C LYS A 223 -24.35 18.62 -4.72
N THR A 224 -25.55 18.07 -4.91
CA THR A 224 -26.63 18.78 -5.62
C THR A 224 -27.27 19.90 -4.81
N LEU A 225 -27.11 19.90 -3.49
CA LEU A 225 -27.70 20.90 -2.59
C LEU A 225 -26.88 22.18 -2.48
N MET A 226 -25.67 22.20 -3.03
CA MET A 226 -24.72 23.31 -2.90
C MET A 226 -24.02 23.62 -4.22
N GLU A 227 -23.73 24.90 -4.45
CA GLU A 227 -22.86 25.31 -5.54
C GLU A 227 -21.40 24.99 -5.18
N LEU A 228 -20.77 24.11 -5.96
CA LEU A 228 -19.38 23.69 -5.75
C LEU A 228 -18.46 24.28 -6.81
N TRP A 229 -17.44 25.00 -6.38
CA TRP A 229 -16.43 25.54 -7.28
C TRP A 229 -15.48 24.44 -7.81
N PRO A 230 -14.75 24.69 -8.92
CA PRO A 230 -13.77 23.74 -9.43
C PRO A 230 -12.70 23.42 -8.37
N GLY A 231 -12.60 22.15 -7.99
CA GLY A 231 -11.64 21.69 -6.97
C GLY A 231 -12.07 21.90 -5.52
N GLU A 232 -13.25 22.49 -5.27
CA GLU A 232 -13.82 22.65 -3.93
C GLU A 232 -14.42 21.32 -3.43
N THR A 233 -14.20 21.04 -2.14
CA THR A 233 -14.76 19.89 -1.41
C THR A 233 -16.11 20.24 -0.80
N VAL A 234 -16.89 19.23 -0.43
CA VAL A 234 -18.16 19.42 0.29
C VAL A 234 -17.94 20.16 1.60
N SER A 235 -16.91 19.79 2.37
CA SER A 235 -16.58 20.44 3.65
C SER A 235 -16.23 21.92 3.46
N SER A 236 -15.33 22.25 2.53
CA SER A 236 -14.97 23.66 2.25
C SER A 236 -16.15 24.50 1.75
N ALA A 237 -17.04 23.92 0.92
CA ALA A 237 -18.25 24.59 0.47
C ALA A 237 -19.23 24.86 1.61
N LEU A 238 -19.40 23.90 2.53
CA LEU A 238 -20.20 24.09 3.75
C LEU A 238 -19.60 25.20 4.63
N GLU A 239 -18.29 25.18 4.86
CA GLU A 239 -17.62 26.25 5.61
C GLU A 239 -17.84 27.62 4.97
N ARG A 240 -17.79 27.71 3.64
CA ARG A 240 -18.07 28.96 2.92
C ARG A 240 -19.53 29.41 3.09
N ILE A 241 -20.49 28.52 2.89
CA ILE A 241 -21.93 28.85 2.98
C ILE A 241 -22.32 29.27 4.40
N PHE A 242 -21.79 28.60 5.41
CA PHE A 242 -22.19 28.80 6.80
C PHE A 242 -21.30 29.77 7.59
N ARG A 243 -20.25 30.35 6.99
CA ARG A 243 -19.45 31.43 7.61
C ARG A 243 -20.12 32.81 7.52
N ASP A 244 -21.11 33.01 6.65
CA ASP A 244 -21.68 34.34 6.34
C ASP A 244 -23.01 34.68 7.04
N VAL A 245 -23.59 33.79 7.85
CA VAL A 245 -24.91 34.04 8.47
C VAL A 245 -24.84 33.88 10.00
N ASN A 246 -24.63 35.01 10.69
CA ASN A 246 -24.90 35.23 12.13
C ASN A 246 -23.98 34.53 13.16
N GLN A 247 -22.65 34.61 13.02
CA GLN A 247 -21.80 34.48 14.22
C GLN A 247 -21.82 35.82 14.98
N GLU A 248 -22.83 36.02 15.83
CA GLU A 248 -22.68 36.95 16.95
C GLU A 248 -21.55 36.41 17.83
N THR A 249 -20.49 37.20 17.97
CA THR A 249 -19.41 36.94 18.92
C THR A 249 -19.96 37.07 20.34
N ASP A 250 -20.16 35.94 21.02
CA ASP A 250 -20.24 35.88 22.48
C ASP A 250 -18.83 35.91 23.10
#